data_AF-A0A7V4A869-F1
#
_entry.id   AF-A0A7V4A869-F1
#
_cell.length_a   1.000
_cell.length_b   1.000
_cell.length_c   1.000
_cell.angle_alpha   90.00
_cell.angle_beta   90.00
_cell.angle_gamma   90.00
#
_symmetry.space_group_name_H-M   'P 1'
#
loop_
_entity.id
_entity.type
_entity.pdbx_description
1 polymer ?
#
loop_
_entity_poly.entity_id
_entity_poly.type
_entity_poly.pdbx_seq_one_letter_code
_entity_poly.pdbx_strand_id
1 'polypeptide(L)'
;MERKKAQTKKSKPAKKNHIEEKKAKLKKTYKFVGVKSAVEFIKKEFKLPFSTKGIENQIIRKKIGKILKLNGRKIRVFSSPDVEKLKKLYSSYVVGEKLRKIYPAIGIRELSQYLKKFKLNYSVKNLEALLSRLAKKNIIKKKYEKIMGKRTLIFSKDTIRKIVSYLSKKAKPKTNRKK
;
A
#
# COMPACT_ATOMS: atom_id res chain seq x y z
N MET A 1 43.11 -63.76 -15.74
CA MET A 1 41.69 -63.32 -15.63
C MET A 1 41.56 -62.37 -14.43
N GLU A 2 41.66 -61.06 -14.66
CA GLU A 2 41.51 -60.07 -13.60
C GLU A 2 40.06 -59.55 -13.54
N ARG A 3 39.38 -59.73 -12.40
CA ARG A 3 38.09 -59.10 -12.13
C ARG A 3 38.31 -57.73 -11.49
N LYS A 4 38.21 -56.66 -12.29
CA LYS A 4 38.15 -55.28 -11.78
C LYS A 4 36.81 -55.05 -11.07
N LYS A 5 36.86 -54.83 -9.75
CA LYS A 5 35.72 -54.44 -8.92
C LYS A 5 35.19 -53.07 -9.36
N ALA A 6 33.89 -53.00 -9.65
CA ALA A 6 33.19 -51.75 -9.94
C ALA A 6 33.20 -50.83 -8.70
N GLN A 7 33.80 -49.64 -8.83
CA GLN A 7 33.69 -48.59 -7.83
C GLN A 7 32.25 -48.04 -7.82
N THR A 8 31.57 -48.25 -6.70
CA THR A 8 30.31 -47.60 -6.37
C THR A 8 30.55 -46.08 -6.23
N LYS A 9 29.99 -45.29 -7.16
CA LYS A 9 29.96 -43.83 -7.05
C LYS A 9 29.14 -43.42 -5.82
N LYS A 10 29.82 -43.11 -4.71
CA LYS A 10 29.22 -42.42 -3.56
C LYS A 10 28.65 -41.08 -4.04
N SER A 11 27.33 -40.96 -3.95
CA SER A 11 26.57 -39.72 -4.16
C SER A 11 26.99 -38.67 -3.12
N LYS A 12 27.46 -37.50 -3.56
CA LYS A 12 27.85 -36.36 -2.68
C LYS A 12 26.60 -35.73 -2.02
N PRO A 13 26.48 -35.71 -0.68
CA PRO A 13 25.48 -34.89 0.00
C PRO A 13 26.21 -33.76 0.77
N ALA A 14 26.46 -32.60 0.15
CA ALA A 14 27.23 -31.54 0.84
C ALA A 14 26.80 -30.09 0.59
N LYS A 15 25.92 -29.80 -0.38
CA LYS A 15 25.61 -28.39 -0.76
C LYS A 15 24.43 -27.74 0.00
N LYS A 16 23.47 -28.50 0.54
CA LYS A 16 22.30 -27.93 1.24
C LYS A 16 22.64 -27.43 2.66
N ASN A 17 23.30 -28.26 3.47
CA ASN A 17 23.59 -27.96 4.89
C ASN A 17 24.45 -26.70 5.06
N HIS A 18 25.45 -26.50 4.19
CA HIS A 18 26.34 -25.34 4.24
C HIS A 18 25.66 -23.99 3.89
N ILE A 19 24.55 -24.01 3.14
CA ILE A 19 23.78 -22.79 2.84
C ILE A 19 22.93 -22.38 4.05
N GLU A 20 22.36 -23.35 4.76
CA GLU A 20 21.53 -23.10 5.94
C GLU A 20 22.36 -22.59 7.11
N GLU A 21 23.55 -23.15 7.33
CA GLU A 21 24.50 -22.62 8.33
C GLU A 21 24.92 -21.18 8.05
N LYS A 22 25.25 -20.85 6.79
CA LYS A 22 25.59 -19.47 6.43
C LYS A 22 24.40 -18.52 6.54
N LYS A 23 23.18 -18.98 6.24
CA LYS A 23 21.96 -18.19 6.50
C LYS A 23 21.73 -18.01 8.00
N ALA A 24 22.00 -19.00 8.83
CA ALA A 24 21.90 -18.90 10.28
C ALA A 24 22.89 -17.88 10.84
N LYS A 25 24.12 -17.84 10.32
CA LYS A 25 25.09 -16.76 10.64
C LYS A 25 24.55 -15.38 10.27
N LEU A 26 23.96 -15.23 9.08
CA LEU A 26 23.34 -13.95 8.67
C LEU A 26 22.14 -13.55 9.53
N LYS A 27 21.35 -14.50 10.05
CA LYS A 27 20.24 -14.21 10.97
C LYS A 27 20.70 -13.61 12.30
N LYS A 28 21.97 -13.79 12.68
CA LYS A 28 22.55 -13.13 13.87
C LYS A 28 22.80 -11.63 13.63
N THR A 29 23.09 -11.24 12.39
CA THR A 29 23.41 -9.85 12.01
C THR A 29 22.21 -9.09 11.42
N TYR A 30 21.32 -9.79 10.70
CA TYR A 30 20.21 -9.22 9.97
C TYR A 30 18.88 -9.75 10.51
N LYS A 31 17.86 -8.88 10.59
CA LYS A 31 16.53 -9.27 11.08
C LYS A 31 15.81 -10.23 10.15
N PHE A 32 15.94 -10.01 8.84
CA PHE A 32 15.35 -10.90 7.84
C PHE A 32 16.38 -11.31 6.79
N VAL A 33 16.34 -12.58 6.40
CA VAL A 33 17.21 -13.16 5.38
C VAL A 33 16.33 -13.75 4.27
N GLY A 34 16.28 -13.04 3.15
CA GLY A 34 15.41 -13.34 2.02
C GLY A 34 14.11 -12.54 2.05
N VAL A 35 13.61 -12.21 0.85
CA VAL A 35 12.41 -11.38 0.69
C VAL A 35 11.17 -12.03 1.29
N LYS A 36 11.05 -13.36 1.20
CA LYS A 36 9.93 -14.12 1.79
C LYS A 36 9.74 -13.82 3.29
N SER A 37 10.81 -13.86 4.07
CA SER A 37 10.74 -13.59 5.51
C SER A 37 10.29 -12.15 5.82
N ALA A 38 10.71 -11.17 5.03
CA ALA A 38 10.23 -9.80 5.15
C ALA A 38 8.75 -9.66 4.75
N VAL A 39 8.29 -10.38 3.72
CA VAL A 39 6.89 -10.36 3.27
C VAL A 39 5.97 -10.98 4.33
N GLU A 40 6.36 -12.13 4.90
CA GLU A 40 5.61 -12.80 5.98
C GLU A 40 5.45 -11.90 7.20
N PHE A 41 6.54 -11.24 7.61
CA PHE A 41 6.50 -10.26 8.69
C PHE A 41 5.48 -9.15 8.42
N ILE A 42 5.52 -8.55 7.23
CA ILE A 42 4.60 -7.46 6.86
C ILE A 42 3.15 -7.93 6.81
N LYS A 43 2.88 -9.12 6.27
CA LYS A 43 1.52 -9.68 6.26
C LYS A 43 0.98 -9.94 7.67
N LYS A 44 1.81 -10.48 8.56
CA LYS A 44 1.41 -10.77 9.94
C LYS A 44 1.18 -9.49 10.74
N GLU A 45 2.07 -8.52 10.62
CA GLU A 45 2.02 -7.26 11.38
C GLU A 45 0.85 -6.37 10.95
N PHE A 46 0.66 -6.18 9.64
CA PHE A 46 -0.25 -5.16 9.11
C PHE A 46 -1.59 -5.72 8.58
N LYS A 47 -1.76 -7.05 8.52
CA LYS A 47 -2.98 -7.72 8.00
C LYS A 47 -3.49 -7.13 6.68
N LEU A 48 -2.56 -6.80 5.78
CA LEU A 48 -2.85 -6.09 4.53
C LEU A 48 -3.59 -6.99 3.53
N PRO A 49 -4.50 -6.44 2.71
CA PRO A 49 -5.15 -7.18 1.63
C PRO A 49 -4.24 -7.43 0.42
N PHE A 50 -2.99 -6.97 0.45
CA PHE A 50 -2.06 -7.16 -0.67
C PHE A 50 -1.61 -8.61 -0.82
N SER A 51 -1.45 -9.05 -2.07
CA SER A 51 -0.84 -10.34 -2.38
C SER A 51 0.62 -10.38 -1.93
N THR A 52 1.13 -11.58 -1.61
CA THR A 52 2.55 -11.78 -1.25
C THR A 52 3.47 -11.25 -2.35
N LYS A 53 3.14 -11.54 -3.60
CA LYS A 53 3.88 -11.10 -4.80
C LYS A 53 3.87 -9.59 -4.96
N GLY A 54 2.77 -8.91 -4.62
CA GLY A 54 2.68 -7.45 -4.63
C GLY A 54 3.65 -6.80 -3.63
N ILE A 55 3.70 -7.32 -2.41
CA ILE A 55 4.64 -6.86 -1.37
C ILE A 55 6.09 -7.12 -1.80
N GLU A 56 6.39 -8.32 -2.31
CA GLU A 56 7.72 -8.68 -2.83
C GLU A 56 8.19 -7.73 -3.93
N ASN A 57 7.34 -7.49 -4.93
CA ASN A 57 7.64 -6.56 -6.02
C ASN A 57 7.91 -5.14 -5.51
N GLN A 58 7.16 -4.70 -4.51
CA GLN A 58 7.32 -3.36 -3.93
C GLN A 58 8.65 -3.24 -3.17
N ILE A 59 9.05 -4.27 -2.42
CA ILE A 59 10.36 -4.37 -1.75
C ILE A 59 11.49 -4.28 -2.78
N ILE A 60 11.37 -5.04 -3.87
CA ILE A 60 12.37 -5.07 -4.95
C ILE A 60 12.46 -3.70 -5.61
N ARG A 61 11.32 -3.13 -6.04
CA ARG A 61 11.23 -1.84 -6.74
C ARG A 61 11.77 -0.68 -5.90
N LYS A 62 11.49 -0.66 -4.59
CA LYS A 62 12.01 0.37 -3.69
C LYS A 62 13.42 0.08 -3.17
N LYS A 63 14.07 -0.98 -3.64
CA LYS A 63 15.44 -1.36 -3.26
C LYS A 63 15.65 -1.42 -1.74
N ILE A 64 14.65 -1.88 -0.98
CA ILE A 64 14.73 -1.98 0.49
C ILE A 64 15.52 -3.24 0.85
N GLY A 65 16.51 -3.14 1.74
CA GLY A 65 17.43 -4.23 2.09
C GLY A 65 18.67 -4.31 1.21
N LYS A 66 19.72 -4.93 1.74
CA LYS A 66 21.02 -5.13 1.08
C LYS A 66 21.04 -6.44 0.30
N ILE A 67 21.70 -6.49 -0.86
CA ILE A 67 21.92 -7.73 -1.60
C ILE A 67 23.32 -8.26 -1.26
N LEU A 68 23.40 -9.52 -0.82
CA LEU A 68 24.65 -10.24 -0.59
C LEU A 68 24.75 -11.41 -1.56
N LYS A 69 25.97 -11.69 -2.03
CA LYS A 69 26.26 -12.92 -2.78
C LYS A 69 26.59 -14.03 -1.78
N LEU A 70 25.85 -15.13 -1.86
CA LEU A 70 26.01 -16.31 -1.02
C LEU A 70 26.15 -17.52 -1.94
N ASN A 71 27.38 -18.05 -2.06
CA ASN A 71 27.73 -19.19 -2.92
C ASN A 71 27.13 -19.07 -4.34
N GLY A 72 27.35 -17.92 -5.00
CA GLY A 72 26.85 -17.65 -6.36
C GLY A 72 25.39 -17.19 -6.46
N ARG A 73 24.61 -17.25 -5.37
CA ARG A 73 23.21 -16.77 -5.34
C ARG A 73 23.12 -15.40 -4.69
N LYS A 74 22.35 -14.48 -5.30
CA LYS A 74 22.04 -13.18 -4.70
C LYS A 74 20.89 -13.35 -3.69
N ILE A 75 21.14 -13.04 -2.43
CA ILE A 75 20.14 -13.05 -1.36
C ILE A 75 20.00 -11.64 -0.82
N ARG A 76 18.76 -11.19 -0.66
CA ARG A 76 18.47 -9.90 -0.03
C ARG A 76 18.31 -10.07 1.47
N VAL A 77 18.99 -9.25 2.25
CA VAL A 77 18.96 -9.23 3.72
C VAL A 77 18.46 -7.88 4.21
N PHE A 78 17.84 -7.87 5.37
CA PHE A 78 17.20 -6.67 5.93
C PHE A 78 17.72 -6.42 7.34
N SER A 79 18.30 -5.24 7.53
CA SER A 79 18.73 -4.72 8.82
C SER A 79 17.54 -4.12 9.59
N SER A 80 17.68 -3.84 10.89
CA SER A 80 16.62 -3.18 11.67
C SER A 80 16.10 -1.88 11.03
N PRO A 81 16.96 -0.99 10.49
CA PRO A 81 16.51 0.19 9.73
C PRO A 81 15.68 -0.14 8.48
N ASP A 82 16.00 -1.24 7.79
CA ASP A 82 15.20 -1.67 6.63
C ASP A 82 13.82 -2.15 7.06
N VAL A 83 13.72 -2.84 8.21
CA VAL A 83 12.44 -3.26 8.79
C VAL A 83 11.59 -2.04 9.14
N GLU A 84 12.16 -1.00 9.73
CA GLU A 84 11.44 0.23 10.00
C GLU A 84 10.96 0.93 8.73
N LYS A 85 11.77 0.95 7.67
CA LYS A 85 11.35 1.47 6.36
C LYS A 85 10.15 0.69 5.82
N LEU A 86 10.14 -0.64 5.96
CA LEU A 86 8.99 -1.47 5.58
C LEU A 86 7.76 -1.15 6.46
N LYS A 87 7.95 -1.05 7.78
CA LYS A 87 6.86 -0.67 8.70
C LYS A 87 6.24 0.68 8.35
N LYS A 88 7.07 1.70 8.07
CA LYS A 88 6.61 3.03 7.66
C LYS A 88 5.89 2.98 6.31
N LEU A 89 6.39 2.20 5.36
CA LEU A 89 5.75 2.02 4.06
C LEU A 89 4.33 1.45 4.23
N TYR A 90 4.17 0.42 5.03
CA TYR A 90 2.91 -0.32 5.15
C TYR A 90 1.91 0.22 6.18
N SER A 91 2.38 0.81 7.28
CA SER A 91 1.52 1.51 8.26
C SER A 91 0.68 2.61 7.60
N SER A 92 1.26 3.29 6.61
CA SER A 92 0.58 4.34 5.85
C SER A 92 -0.65 3.83 5.08
N TYR A 93 -0.65 2.57 4.63
CA TYR A 93 -1.79 1.92 3.98
C TYR A 93 -2.86 1.52 4.99
N VAL A 94 -2.48 1.00 6.16
CA VAL A 94 -3.43 0.64 7.22
C VAL A 94 -4.17 1.87 7.75
N VAL A 95 -3.47 3.00 7.91
CA VAL A 95 -4.11 4.28 8.29
C VAL A 95 -5.12 4.69 7.21
N GLY A 96 -4.76 4.58 5.92
CA GLY A 96 -5.67 4.82 4.82
C GLY A 96 -6.92 3.95 4.86
N GLU A 97 -6.79 2.65 5.16
CA GLU A 97 -7.94 1.73 5.27
C GLU A 97 -8.84 2.03 6.46
N LYS A 98 -8.28 2.31 7.63
CA LYS A 98 -9.06 2.71 8.81
C LYS A 98 -9.84 3.99 8.52
N LEU A 99 -9.19 4.98 7.91
CA LEU A 99 -9.83 6.23 7.53
C LEU A 99 -10.91 6.03 6.47
N ARG A 100 -10.75 5.10 5.51
CA ARG A 100 -11.80 4.79 4.50
C ARG A 100 -13.07 4.20 5.13
N LYS A 101 -12.98 3.56 6.29
CA LYS A 101 -14.17 3.11 7.04
C LYS A 101 -14.95 4.28 7.65
N ILE A 102 -14.25 5.36 8.02
CA ILE A 102 -14.83 6.54 8.67
C ILE A 102 -15.30 7.57 7.64
N TYR A 103 -14.46 7.83 6.63
CA TYR A 103 -14.67 8.83 5.58
C TYR A 103 -14.97 8.13 4.25
N PRO A 104 -16.17 8.31 3.68
CA PRO A 104 -16.53 7.67 2.42
C PRO A 104 -15.67 8.09 1.22
N ALA A 105 -14.99 9.23 1.29
CA ALA A 105 -14.04 9.66 0.26
C ALA A 105 -12.83 10.37 0.90
N ILE A 106 -11.64 10.00 0.42
CA ILE A 106 -10.36 10.60 0.81
C ILE A 106 -9.71 11.24 -0.41
N GLY A 107 -9.60 12.57 -0.37
CA GLY A 107 -9.09 13.37 -1.48
C GLY A 107 -10.11 13.57 -2.60
N ILE A 108 -9.78 14.49 -3.50
CA ILE A 108 -10.73 14.99 -4.51
C ILE A 108 -10.97 13.96 -5.61
N ARG A 109 -9.97 13.11 -5.91
CA ARG A 109 -10.12 12.01 -6.87
C ARG A 109 -11.15 10.98 -6.40
N GLU A 110 -11.08 10.58 -5.13
CA GLU A 110 -12.08 9.65 -4.58
C GLU A 110 -13.44 10.32 -4.46
N LEU A 111 -13.51 11.61 -4.11
CA LEU A 111 -14.77 12.35 -4.13
C LEU A 111 -15.41 12.34 -5.53
N SER A 112 -14.63 12.60 -6.59
CA SER A 112 -15.10 12.52 -7.97
C SER A 112 -15.68 11.14 -8.30
N GLN A 113 -14.98 10.07 -7.95
CA GLN A 113 -15.46 8.70 -8.14
C GLN A 113 -16.72 8.42 -7.32
N TYR A 114 -16.81 8.93 -6.09
CA TYR A 114 -17.96 8.77 -5.22
C TYR A 114 -19.19 9.47 -5.80
N LEU A 115 -19.02 10.69 -6.34
CA LEU A 115 -20.10 11.46 -6.96
C LEU A 115 -20.64 10.82 -8.24
N LYS A 116 -19.82 10.06 -8.99
CA LYS A 116 -20.30 9.28 -10.14
C LYS A 116 -21.40 8.28 -9.76
N LYS A 117 -21.38 7.74 -8.54
CA LYS A 117 -22.46 6.86 -8.03
C LYS A 117 -23.82 7.57 -7.95
N PHE A 118 -23.81 8.91 -7.85
CA PHE A 118 -25.00 9.76 -7.85
C PHE A 118 -25.29 10.37 -9.22
N LYS A 119 -24.69 9.83 -10.30
CA LYS A 119 -24.77 10.37 -11.67
C LYS A 119 -24.26 11.81 -11.79
N LEU A 120 -23.40 12.26 -10.87
CA LEU A 120 -22.78 13.59 -10.90
C LEU A 120 -21.33 13.47 -11.39
N ASN A 121 -21.10 13.78 -12.66
CA ASN A 121 -19.77 13.63 -13.28
C ASN A 121 -19.03 14.98 -13.29
N TYR A 122 -18.01 15.12 -12.43
CA TYR A 122 -17.21 16.34 -12.31
C TYR A 122 -15.72 16.03 -12.36
N SER A 123 -14.96 16.85 -13.10
CA SER A 123 -13.51 16.81 -13.14
C SER A 123 -12.90 17.25 -11.79
N VAL A 124 -11.66 16.85 -11.53
CA VAL A 124 -10.93 17.20 -10.30
C VAL A 124 -10.81 18.72 -10.14
N LYS A 125 -10.43 19.44 -11.22
CA LYS A 125 -10.35 20.91 -11.22
C LYS A 125 -11.69 21.56 -10.87
N ASN A 126 -12.78 21.08 -11.45
CA ASN A 126 -14.11 21.64 -11.20
C ASN A 126 -14.56 21.40 -9.75
N LEU A 127 -14.20 20.24 -9.18
CA LEU A 127 -14.47 19.95 -7.77
C LEU A 127 -13.63 20.82 -6.83
N GLU A 128 -12.37 21.10 -7.13
CA GLU A 128 -11.54 22.01 -6.34
C GLU A 128 -12.16 23.41 -6.24
N ALA A 129 -12.57 23.97 -7.38
CA ALA A 129 -13.24 25.26 -7.44
C ALA A 129 -14.57 25.23 -6.68
N LEU A 130 -15.38 24.18 -6.87
CA LEU A 130 -16.64 24.00 -6.16
C LEU A 130 -16.44 23.95 -4.64
N LEU A 131 -15.52 23.11 -4.17
CA LEU A 131 -15.25 22.94 -2.74
C LEU A 131 -14.79 24.24 -2.10
N SER A 132 -13.96 25.02 -2.79
CA SER A 132 -13.55 26.36 -2.33
C SER A 132 -14.72 27.32 -2.24
N ARG A 133 -15.62 27.32 -3.22
CA ARG A 133 -16.84 28.14 -3.19
C ARG A 133 -17.82 27.72 -2.10
N LEU A 134 -18.03 26.43 -1.89
CA LEU A 134 -18.90 25.91 -0.83
C LEU A 134 -18.35 26.22 0.57
N ALA A 135 -17.02 26.18 0.73
CA ALA A 135 -16.36 26.56 1.97
C ALA A 135 -16.51 28.07 2.25
N LYS A 136 -16.31 28.94 1.25
CA LYS A 136 -16.53 30.38 1.39
C LYS A 136 -17.98 30.73 1.78
N LYS A 137 -18.95 29.94 1.32
CA LYS A 137 -20.37 30.09 1.67
C LYS A 137 -20.77 29.40 2.98
N ASN A 138 -19.81 28.89 3.76
CA ASN A 138 -20.04 28.12 4.99
C ASN A 138 -20.98 26.91 4.84
N ILE A 139 -21.17 26.40 3.62
CA ILE A 139 -22.00 25.21 3.36
C ILE A 139 -21.28 23.96 3.85
N ILE A 140 -19.97 23.89 3.62
CA ILE A 140 -19.10 22.80 4.09
C ILE A 140 -17.89 23.36 4.84
N LYS A 141 -17.33 22.57 5.76
CA LYS A 141 -16.01 22.82 6.34
C LYS A 141 -15.01 21.87 5.68
N LYS A 142 -13.89 22.41 5.18
CA LYS A 142 -12.79 21.59 4.66
C LYS A 142 -12.04 20.97 5.84
N LYS A 143 -12.09 19.64 5.96
CA LYS A 143 -11.30 18.90 6.95
C LYS A 143 -10.14 18.21 6.26
N TYR A 144 -8.99 18.19 6.95
CA TYR A 144 -7.76 17.61 6.43
C TYR A 144 -7.23 16.61 7.45
N GLU A 145 -6.78 15.45 6.98
CA GLU A 145 -6.10 14.44 7.78
C GLU A 145 -4.71 14.15 7.21
N LYS A 146 -3.79 13.74 8.08
CA LYS A 146 -2.43 13.36 7.66
C LYS A 146 -2.42 11.90 7.23
N ILE A 147 -2.42 11.67 5.93
CA ILE A 147 -2.48 10.33 5.32
C ILE A 147 -1.21 10.12 4.51
N MET A 148 -0.46 9.05 4.82
CA MET A 148 0.84 8.77 4.21
C MET A 148 1.80 9.98 4.25
N GLY A 149 1.77 10.76 5.34
CA GLY A 149 2.62 11.95 5.51
C GLY A 149 2.14 13.22 4.80
N LYS A 150 1.05 13.16 4.04
CA LYS A 150 0.48 14.31 3.32
C LYS A 150 -0.85 14.75 3.93
N ARG A 151 -1.06 16.07 4.06
CA ARG A 151 -2.38 16.61 4.43
C ARG A 151 -3.33 16.41 3.26
N THR A 152 -4.35 15.59 3.50
CA THR A 152 -5.31 15.17 2.47
C THR A 152 -6.70 15.57 2.91
N LEU A 153 -7.49 16.14 1.99
CA LEU A 153 -8.91 16.44 2.24
C LEU A 153 -9.67 15.16 2.56
N ILE A 154 -10.48 15.18 3.60
CA ILE A 154 -11.36 14.08 3.98
C ILE A 154 -12.81 14.54 3.91
N PHE A 155 -13.69 13.65 3.45
CA PHE A 155 -15.11 13.94 3.27
C PHE A 155 -15.92 12.97 4.13
N SER A 156 -16.63 13.51 5.13
CA SER A 156 -17.60 12.74 5.91
C SER A 156 -18.90 12.49 5.12
N LYS A 157 -19.73 11.55 5.58
CA LYS A 157 -21.06 11.31 5.00
C LYS A 157 -21.88 12.59 4.91
N ASP A 158 -21.90 13.40 5.97
CA ASP A 158 -22.63 14.68 5.99
C ASP A 158 -22.09 15.68 4.98
N THR A 159 -20.76 15.78 4.87
CA THR A 159 -20.11 16.70 3.93
C THR A 159 -20.48 16.32 2.49
N ILE A 160 -20.42 15.03 2.18
CA ILE A 160 -20.82 14.51 0.85
C ILE A 160 -22.30 14.78 0.60
N ARG A 161 -23.17 14.53 1.58
CA ARG A 161 -24.62 14.80 1.46
C ARG A 161 -24.90 16.27 1.13
N LYS A 162 -24.19 17.21 1.77
CA LYS A 162 -24.30 18.65 1.47
C LYS A 162 -23.82 18.98 0.06
N ILE A 163 -22.70 18.39 -0.38
CA ILE A 163 -22.17 18.58 -1.74
C ILE A 163 -23.17 18.06 -2.78
N VAL A 164 -23.67 16.83 -2.60
CA VAL A 164 -24.66 16.21 -3.50
C VAL A 164 -25.93 17.05 -3.54
N SER A 165 -26.48 17.44 -2.39
CA SER A 165 -27.68 18.29 -2.32
C SER A 165 -27.52 19.61 -3.08
N TYR A 166 -26.36 20.27 -2.93
CA TYR A 166 -26.07 21.50 -3.64
C TYR A 166 -26.01 21.28 -5.16
N LEU A 167 -25.34 20.22 -5.61
CA LEU A 167 -25.20 19.90 -7.03
C LEU A 167 -26.53 19.47 -7.66
N SER A 168 -27.32 18.67 -6.97
CA SER A 168 -28.64 18.23 -7.45
C SER A 168 -29.65 19.38 -7.52
N LYS A 169 -29.59 20.35 -6.60
CA LYS A 169 -30.43 21.58 -6.69
C LYS A 169 -30.08 22.43 -7.90
N LYS A 170 -28.80 22.47 -8.28
CA LYS A 170 -28.33 23.23 -9.45
C LYS A 170 -28.69 22.56 -10.78
N ALA A 171 -28.89 21.24 -10.76
CA ALA A 171 -29.27 20.45 -11.93
C ALA A 171 -30.78 20.48 -12.25
N LYS A 172 -31.63 20.90 -11.31
CA LYS A 172 -33.04 21.12 -11.60
C LYS A 172 -33.20 22.43 -12.37
N PRO A 173 -33.83 22.44 -13.56
CA PRO A 173 -34.19 23.69 -14.20
C PRO A 173 -35.09 24.47 -13.24
N LYS A 174 -34.93 25.80 -13.19
CA LYS A 174 -35.94 26.67 -12.59
C LYS A 174 -37.23 26.40 -13.37
N THR A 175 -38.14 25.61 -12.81
CA THR A 175 -39.51 25.59 -13.29
C THR A 175 -40.03 27.00 -13.05
N ASN A 176 -40.08 27.78 -14.13
CA ASN A 176 -40.75 29.07 -14.14
C ASN A 176 -42.17 28.84 -13.65
N ARG A 177 -42.46 29.26 -12.41
CA ARG A 177 -43.81 29.59 -12.00
C ARG A 177 -44.23 30.76 -12.88
N LYS A 178 -44.81 30.47 -14.05
CA LYS A 178 -45.70 31.42 -14.71
C LYS A 178 -46.97 31.42 -13.86
N LYS A 179 -47.26 32.60 -13.31
CA LYS A 179 -48.60 32.97 -12.83
C LYS A 179 -49.58 32.88 -13.98
#